data_AF-A0A7T8GUA5-F1
#
_entry.id   AF-A0A7T8GUA5-F1
#
_cell.length_a   1.000
_cell.length_b   1.000
_cell.length_c   1.000
_cell.angle_alpha   90.00
_cell.angle_beta   90.00
_cell.angle_gamma   90.00
#
_symmetry.space_group_name_H-M   'P 1'
#
loop_
_entity.id
_entity.type
_entity.pdbx_description
1 polymer ?
#
loop_
_entity_poly.entity_id
_entity_poly.type
_entity_poly.pdbx_seq_one_letter_code
_entity_poly.pdbx_strand_id
1 'polypeptide(L)'
;MMCLASKIRVLCGKVDSPTLSSRTFRFKELDANRKAIIPKSESGGFKIPDVPKPSMMSETQLESIDWASELRPSMRKLRQGMDALCKTARLVCSVLRLQQLNEAVDLSRSIKHRRDVCFSQALTSLLSALMARFWCRSPDPAFLNVCIELGPLVTFETLLSLHGEDVSIFNDMIVAVEDLRNVEFTLILVDKKTKKKDEYSSDESSKQNFIPILEYQTFPLPRVSGSRSALKVMLPVPDFVYTALPLETIKNNTFSITPVLFNVGINEKASLAGQFGLNGPQEKNNLDNLRY
;
A
#
# COMPACT_ATOMS: atom_id res chain seq x y z
N MET A 1 14.66 27.15 -0.20
CA MET A 1 13.33 27.56 0.32
C MET A 1 12.75 28.80 -0.37
N MET A 2 13.52 29.87 -0.60
CA MET A 2 13.02 31.14 -1.19
C MET A 2 12.49 31.03 -2.65
N CYS A 3 12.99 30.07 -3.45
CA CYS A 3 12.61 29.94 -4.86
C CYS A 3 11.25 29.22 -5.07
N LEU A 4 10.84 28.36 -4.12
CA LEU A 4 9.56 27.65 -4.19
C LEU A 4 8.42 28.55 -3.69
N ALA A 5 8.66 29.31 -2.62
CA ALA A 5 7.70 30.30 -2.10
C ALA A 5 7.37 31.41 -3.11
N SER A 6 8.35 31.81 -3.93
CA SER A 6 8.16 32.79 -5.00
C SER A 6 7.26 32.26 -6.12
N LYS A 7 7.46 30.99 -6.55
CA LYS A 7 6.59 30.34 -7.55
C LYS A 7 5.17 30.06 -7.03
N ILE A 8 5.01 29.78 -5.73
CA ILE A 8 3.69 29.57 -5.12
C ILE A 8 2.92 30.90 -4.98
N ARG A 9 3.59 32.02 -4.64
CA ARG A 9 2.95 33.36 -4.63
C ARG A 9 2.46 33.81 -6.00
N VAL A 10 3.15 33.43 -7.06
CA VAL A 10 2.73 33.73 -8.45
C VAL A 10 1.47 32.95 -8.85
N LEU A 11 1.25 31.78 -8.26
CA LEU A 11 0.10 30.91 -8.56
C LEU A 11 -1.15 31.23 -7.72
N CYS A 12 -0.98 31.70 -6.48
CA CYS A 12 -2.11 31.92 -5.57
C CYS A 12 -2.52 33.39 -5.36
N GLY A 13 -1.70 34.37 -5.80
CA GLY A 13 -1.99 35.80 -5.60
C GLY A 13 -2.12 36.22 -4.13
N LYS A 14 -2.03 37.52 -3.85
CA LYS A 14 -2.39 38.07 -2.54
C LYS A 14 -3.89 38.30 -2.50
N VAL A 15 -4.50 38.07 -1.34
CA VAL A 15 -5.96 38.13 -1.09
C VAL A 15 -6.58 39.47 -1.49
N ASP A 16 -5.82 40.57 -1.61
CA ASP A 16 -6.34 41.89 -2.01
C ASP A 16 -5.58 42.54 -3.18
N SER A 17 -5.01 41.74 -4.09
CA SER A 17 -4.31 42.27 -5.27
C SER A 17 -5.25 42.44 -6.48
N PRO A 18 -5.34 43.63 -7.12
CA PRO A 18 -6.21 43.86 -8.28
C PRO A 18 -5.79 43.05 -9.53
N THR A 19 -4.66 42.33 -9.45
CA THR A 19 -4.14 41.49 -10.53
C THR A 19 -4.79 40.10 -10.64
N LEU A 20 -5.58 39.65 -9.66
CA LEU A 20 -6.38 38.42 -9.79
C LEU A 20 -7.69 38.64 -10.57
N SER A 21 -8.24 39.86 -10.57
CA SER A 21 -9.43 40.19 -11.36
C SER A 21 -9.15 40.32 -12.87
N SER A 22 -7.88 40.45 -13.27
CA SER A 22 -7.48 40.67 -14.68
C SER A 22 -6.94 39.42 -15.37
N ARG A 23 -6.85 38.27 -14.66
CA ARG A 23 -6.47 36.97 -15.24
C ARG A 23 -7.46 35.85 -14.99
N THR A 24 -8.64 36.14 -14.45
CA THR A 24 -9.83 35.36 -14.79
C THR A 24 -10.11 35.66 -16.26
N PHE A 25 -10.00 34.64 -17.11
CA PHE A 25 -10.32 34.69 -18.53
C PHE A 25 -11.46 35.67 -18.82
N ARG A 26 -11.12 36.80 -19.47
CA ARG A 26 -12.09 37.80 -19.93
C ARG A 26 -12.99 37.17 -20.98
N PHE A 27 -14.09 36.57 -20.53
CA PHE A 27 -15.14 36.03 -21.40
C PHE A 27 -16.05 37.13 -21.98
N LYS A 28 -15.88 38.41 -21.61
CA LYS A 28 -16.77 39.52 -22.04
C LYS A 28 -16.18 40.50 -23.06
N GLU A 29 -14.86 40.58 -23.24
CA GLU A 29 -14.27 41.51 -24.24
C GLU A 29 -14.15 40.90 -25.65
N LEU A 30 -14.23 39.58 -25.76
CA LEU A 30 -14.26 38.89 -27.05
C LEU A 30 -15.61 39.01 -27.78
N ASP A 31 -16.68 39.42 -27.08
CA ASP A 31 -18.00 39.63 -27.68
C ASP A 31 -18.18 41.04 -28.28
N ALA A 32 -17.48 42.06 -27.76
CA ALA A 32 -17.59 43.44 -28.26
C ALA A 32 -16.81 43.66 -29.56
N ASN A 33 -15.70 42.97 -29.76
CA ASN A 33 -14.87 43.11 -30.95
C ASN A 33 -15.36 42.27 -32.15
N ARG A 34 -16.48 41.56 -31.99
CA ARG A 34 -17.09 40.72 -33.03
C ARG A 34 -18.06 41.47 -33.95
N LYS A 35 -18.37 42.74 -33.67
CA LYS A 35 -19.36 43.53 -34.44
C LYS A 35 -18.81 44.52 -35.45
N ALA A 36 -17.50 44.77 -35.51
CA ALA A 36 -16.97 45.88 -36.32
C ALA A 36 -16.08 45.52 -37.52
N ILE A 37 -15.76 44.25 -37.78
CA ILE A 37 -14.95 43.90 -38.95
C ILE A 37 -15.41 42.57 -39.57
N ILE A 38 -16.14 42.67 -40.68
CA ILE A 38 -16.46 41.58 -41.62
C ILE A 38 -15.60 41.86 -42.87
N PRO A 39 -14.77 40.90 -43.33
CA PRO A 39 -15.17 40.16 -44.53
C PRO A 39 -15.07 38.63 -44.37
N LYS A 40 -16.18 38.02 -44.79
CA LYS A 40 -16.51 36.65 -45.24
C LYS A 40 -15.52 35.49 -45.01
N SER A 41 -16.15 34.41 -44.51
CA SER A 41 -15.98 32.98 -44.81
C SER A 41 -15.29 32.06 -43.78
N GLU A 42 -16.08 31.05 -43.38
CA GLU A 42 -15.75 29.72 -42.83
C GLU A 42 -15.62 29.54 -41.30
N SER A 43 -16.65 28.90 -40.75
CA SER A 43 -16.84 28.48 -39.37
C SER A 43 -16.06 27.20 -39.04
N GLY A 44 -14.86 27.34 -38.49
CA GLY A 44 -14.05 26.23 -37.97
C GLY A 44 -14.35 25.91 -36.49
N GLY A 45 -15.53 25.38 -36.20
CA GLY A 45 -15.79 24.68 -34.94
C GLY A 45 -15.24 23.26 -35.03
N PHE A 46 -14.59 22.76 -33.96
CA PHE A 46 -14.18 21.36 -33.88
C PHE A 46 -15.42 20.46 -33.93
N LYS A 47 -15.72 19.93 -35.11
CA LYS A 47 -16.70 18.86 -35.30
C LYS A 47 -15.96 17.54 -35.16
N ILE A 48 -16.51 16.65 -34.34
CA ILE A 48 -16.15 15.23 -34.35
C ILE A 48 -16.35 14.75 -35.80
N PRO A 49 -15.37 14.09 -36.44
CA PRO A 49 -15.58 13.53 -37.76
C PRO A 49 -16.78 12.59 -37.71
N ASP A 50 -17.82 12.88 -38.50
CA ASP A 50 -18.97 12.00 -38.62
C ASP A 50 -18.50 10.65 -39.17
N VAL A 51 -18.84 9.56 -38.48
CA VAL A 51 -18.63 8.20 -38.99
C VAL A 51 -19.39 8.09 -40.33
N PRO A 52 -18.74 7.67 -41.44
CA PRO A 52 -19.40 7.57 -42.73
C PRO A 52 -20.64 6.67 -42.61
N LYS A 53 -21.82 7.18 -43.00
CA LYS A 53 -23.02 6.34 -43.15
C LYS A 53 -22.71 5.28 -44.22
N PRO A 54 -22.99 3.98 -43.96
CA PRO A 54 -22.69 2.90 -44.90
C PRO A 54 -23.74 2.88 -46.00
N SER A 55 -23.65 3.83 -46.92
CA SER A 55 -24.38 3.79 -48.18
C SER A 55 -23.56 4.57 -49.19
N MET A 56 -22.91 3.85 -50.11
CA MET A 56 -21.97 4.30 -51.17
C MET A 56 -20.47 4.16 -50.83
N MET A 57 -20.02 2.97 -50.41
CA MET A 57 -18.61 2.54 -50.56
C MET A 57 -18.60 1.21 -51.30
N SER A 58 -17.79 1.10 -52.37
CA SER A 58 -17.50 -0.17 -53.03
C SER A 58 -16.77 -1.12 -52.05
N GLU A 59 -17.04 -2.42 -52.16
CA GLU A 59 -16.52 -3.48 -51.29
C GLU A 59 -14.99 -3.49 -51.14
N THR A 60 -14.26 -2.81 -52.03
CA THR A 60 -12.80 -2.71 -52.03
C THR A 60 -12.22 -1.62 -51.12
N GLN A 61 -13.03 -0.74 -50.51
CA GLN A 61 -12.54 0.31 -49.59
C GLN A 61 -12.80 0.04 -48.10
N LEU A 62 -13.44 -1.08 -47.76
CA LEU A 62 -13.71 -1.44 -46.37
C LEU A 62 -12.48 -2.05 -45.66
N GLU A 63 -11.51 -2.56 -46.42
CA GLU A 63 -10.33 -3.27 -45.88
C GLU A 63 -9.19 -2.35 -45.40
N SER A 64 -9.27 -1.03 -45.52
CA SER A 64 -8.11 -0.15 -45.21
C SER A 64 -8.38 1.06 -44.32
N ILE A 65 -9.47 1.09 -43.55
CA ILE A 65 -9.59 2.08 -42.46
C ILE A 65 -8.77 1.55 -41.28
N ASP A 66 -7.52 2.00 -41.18
CA ASP A 66 -6.67 1.78 -40.00
C ASP A 66 -7.24 2.61 -38.83
N TRP A 67 -8.29 2.10 -38.19
CA TRP A 67 -8.91 2.68 -36.99
C TRP A 67 -7.88 2.96 -35.90
N ALA A 68 -6.79 2.20 -35.85
CA ALA A 68 -5.71 2.45 -34.90
C ALA A 68 -4.97 3.76 -35.23
N SER A 69 -4.81 4.13 -36.50
CA SER A 69 -4.23 5.42 -36.89
C SER A 69 -5.10 6.61 -36.50
N GLU A 70 -6.43 6.47 -36.61
CA GLU A 70 -7.40 7.52 -36.27
C GLU A 70 -7.57 7.69 -34.74
N LEU A 71 -7.43 6.59 -33.98
CA LEU A 71 -7.53 6.59 -32.52
C LEU A 71 -6.24 7.06 -31.82
N ARG A 72 -5.07 6.83 -32.43
CA ARG A 72 -3.74 7.18 -31.88
C ARG A 72 -3.65 8.65 -31.40
N PRO A 73 -4.08 9.67 -32.16
CA PRO A 73 -4.07 11.07 -31.71
C PRO A 73 -4.91 11.31 -30.45
N SER A 74 -6.10 10.72 -30.38
CA SER A 74 -6.99 10.83 -29.22
C SER A 74 -6.40 10.17 -27.98
N MET A 75 -5.80 8.99 -28.11
CA MET A 75 -5.07 8.33 -27.02
C MET A 75 -3.87 9.15 -26.54
N ARG A 76 -3.12 9.78 -27.45
CA ARG A 76 -2.00 10.67 -27.10
C ARG A 76 -2.48 11.89 -26.33
N LYS A 77 -3.55 12.56 -26.79
CA LYS A 77 -4.14 13.71 -26.10
C LYS A 77 -4.66 13.32 -24.72
N LEU A 78 -5.32 12.17 -24.59
CA LEU A 78 -5.77 11.66 -23.29
C LEU A 78 -4.59 11.41 -22.34
N ARG A 79 -3.53 10.75 -22.82
CA ARG A 79 -2.33 10.50 -22.01
C ARG A 79 -1.67 11.79 -21.56
N GLN A 80 -1.54 12.77 -22.47
CA GLN A 80 -1.01 14.10 -22.14
C GLN A 80 -1.90 14.83 -21.12
N GLY A 81 -3.23 14.74 -21.26
CA GLY A 81 -4.18 15.30 -20.31
C GLY A 81 -4.08 14.64 -18.92
N MET A 82 -3.95 13.33 -18.88
CA MET A 82 -3.74 12.56 -17.64
C MET A 82 -2.41 12.91 -16.97
N ASP A 83 -1.34 13.07 -17.74
CA ASP A 83 -0.03 13.49 -17.22
C ASP A 83 -0.09 14.93 -16.65
N ALA A 84 -0.80 15.83 -17.31
CA ALA A 84 -1.02 17.19 -16.83
C ALA A 84 -1.88 17.22 -15.55
N LEU A 85 -2.94 16.42 -15.49
CA LEU A 85 -3.77 16.26 -14.31
C LEU A 85 -2.96 15.68 -13.14
N CYS A 86 -2.14 14.67 -13.38
CA CYS A 86 -1.27 14.08 -12.37
C CYS A 86 -0.29 15.12 -11.79
N LYS A 87 0.32 15.94 -12.66
CA LYS A 87 1.23 17.03 -12.23
C LYS A 87 0.51 18.09 -11.40
N THR A 88 -0.67 18.53 -11.84
CA THR A 88 -1.46 19.54 -11.11
C THR A 88 -1.94 19.00 -9.76
N ALA A 89 -2.44 17.77 -9.71
CA ALA A 89 -2.81 17.10 -8.46
C ALA A 89 -1.64 17.02 -7.48
N ARG A 90 -0.43 16.65 -7.94
CA ARG A 90 0.77 16.63 -7.09
C ARG A 90 1.12 18.01 -6.53
N LEU A 91 1.00 19.06 -7.34
CA LEU A 91 1.25 20.43 -6.91
C LEU A 91 0.21 20.90 -5.90
N VAL A 92 -1.07 20.66 -6.15
CA VAL A 92 -2.17 20.99 -5.22
C VAL A 92 -1.99 20.26 -3.89
N CYS A 93 -1.72 18.95 -3.91
CA CYS A 93 -1.43 18.19 -2.69
C CYS A 93 -0.22 18.75 -1.93
N SER A 94 0.81 19.22 -2.63
CA SER A 94 1.98 19.85 -2.01
C SER A 94 1.62 21.19 -1.36
N VAL A 95 0.82 22.02 -2.02
CA VAL A 95 0.34 23.30 -1.47
C VAL A 95 -0.55 23.06 -0.25
N LEU A 96 -1.49 22.12 -0.33
CA LEU A 96 -2.37 21.78 0.79
C LEU A 96 -1.57 21.28 2.00
N ARG A 97 -0.51 20.48 1.79
CA ARG A 97 0.40 20.07 2.87
C ARG A 97 1.14 21.25 3.50
N LEU A 98 1.53 22.25 2.71
CA LEU A 98 2.18 23.46 3.23
C LEU A 98 1.20 24.38 3.98
N GLN A 99 -0.09 24.30 3.67
CA GLN A 99 -1.15 25.06 4.33
C GLN A 99 -1.70 24.38 5.59
N GLN A 100 -1.23 23.18 5.94
CA GLN A 100 -1.67 22.51 7.16
C GLN A 100 -1.26 23.31 8.41
N LEU A 101 -2.18 23.39 9.37
CA LEU A 101 -1.92 23.99 10.67
C LEU A 101 -0.86 23.15 11.43
N ASN A 102 0.03 23.82 12.16
CA ASN A 102 1.09 23.14 12.91
C ASN A 102 0.53 22.06 13.86
N GLU A 103 -0.58 22.37 14.55
CA GLU A 103 -1.26 21.42 15.45
C GLU A 103 -1.73 20.14 14.72
N ALA A 104 -2.27 20.29 13.51
CA ALA A 104 -2.71 19.15 12.70
C ALA A 104 -1.53 18.30 12.22
N VAL A 105 -0.40 18.93 11.91
CA VAL A 105 0.85 18.26 11.52
C VAL A 105 1.42 17.48 12.70
N ASP A 106 1.45 18.08 13.89
CA ASP A 106 1.98 17.45 15.09
C ASP A 106 1.10 16.28 15.56
N LEU A 107 -0.22 16.44 15.52
CA LEU A 107 -1.16 15.34 15.78
C LEU A 107 -0.97 14.18 14.79
N SER A 108 -0.89 14.49 13.49
CA SER A 108 -0.66 13.47 12.45
C SER A 108 0.68 12.74 12.65
N ARG A 109 1.73 13.46 13.05
CA ARG A 109 3.03 12.87 13.38
C ARG A 109 2.92 11.94 14.59
N SER A 110 2.26 12.38 15.66
CA SER A 110 2.08 11.60 16.88
C SER A 110 1.31 10.30 16.63
N ILE A 111 0.17 10.38 15.92
CA ILE A 111 -0.62 9.21 15.54
C ILE A 111 0.20 8.26 14.67
N LYS A 112 0.93 8.78 13.68
CA LYS A 112 1.76 7.95 12.80
C LYS A 112 2.83 7.21 13.61
N HIS A 113 3.52 7.92 14.50
CA HIS A 113 4.54 7.34 15.37
C HIS A 113 3.96 6.22 16.26
N ARG A 114 2.84 6.47 16.93
CA ARG A 114 2.17 5.46 17.77
C ARG A 114 1.78 4.21 16.99
N ARG A 115 1.21 4.38 15.79
CA ARG A 115 0.87 3.26 14.90
C ARG A 115 2.12 2.49 14.45
N ASP A 116 3.19 3.17 14.09
CA ASP A 116 4.43 2.52 13.66
C ASP A 116 5.06 1.71 14.83
N VAL A 117 5.08 2.27 16.04
CA VAL A 117 5.55 1.57 17.26
C VAL A 117 4.67 0.34 17.56
N CYS A 118 3.35 0.52 17.67
CA CYS A 118 2.44 -0.57 18.01
C CYS A 118 2.47 -1.69 16.96
N PHE A 119 2.50 -1.34 15.67
CA PHE A 119 2.66 -2.31 14.58
C PHE A 119 3.97 -3.09 14.69
N SER A 120 5.10 -2.41 14.94
CA SER A 120 6.39 -3.10 15.13
C SER A 120 6.35 -4.07 16.32
N GLN A 121 5.72 -3.70 17.42
CA GLN A 121 5.56 -4.58 18.60
C GLN A 121 4.72 -5.82 18.26
N ALA A 122 3.59 -5.63 17.57
CA ALA A 122 2.72 -6.73 17.15
C ALA A 122 3.44 -7.67 16.17
N LEU A 123 4.15 -7.11 15.18
CA LEU A 123 4.92 -7.88 14.21
C LEU A 123 6.07 -8.65 14.89
N THR A 124 6.80 -8.02 15.81
CA THR A 124 7.88 -8.70 16.55
C THR A 124 7.34 -9.86 17.38
N SER A 125 6.23 -9.67 18.12
CA SER A 125 5.60 -10.74 18.90
C SER A 125 5.20 -11.93 18.02
N LEU A 126 4.57 -11.66 16.87
CA LEU A 126 4.22 -12.67 15.89
C LEU A 126 5.45 -13.41 15.34
N LEU A 127 6.49 -12.67 14.93
CA LEU A 127 7.71 -13.26 14.39
C LEU A 127 8.41 -14.13 15.43
N SER A 128 8.47 -13.70 16.68
CA SER A 128 9.01 -14.51 17.78
C SER A 128 8.20 -15.80 17.98
N ALA A 129 6.87 -15.74 17.92
CA ALA A 129 6.01 -16.91 18.04
C ALA A 129 6.19 -17.89 16.86
N LEU A 130 6.26 -17.38 15.63
CA LEU A 130 6.50 -18.19 14.43
C LEU A 130 7.90 -18.81 14.45
N MET A 131 8.93 -18.04 14.81
CA MET A 131 10.30 -18.55 14.98
C MET A 131 10.34 -19.66 16.03
N ALA A 132 9.69 -19.48 17.18
CA ALA A 132 9.60 -20.52 18.20
C ALA A 132 8.84 -21.76 17.67
N ARG A 133 7.77 -21.57 16.89
CA ARG A 133 7.01 -22.68 16.30
C ARG A 133 7.83 -23.48 15.29
N PHE A 134 8.65 -22.84 14.45
CA PHE A 134 9.46 -23.53 13.44
C PHE A 134 10.77 -24.11 13.99
N TRP A 135 11.39 -23.47 14.98
CA TRP A 135 12.72 -23.87 15.47
C TRP A 135 12.67 -24.76 16.71
N CYS A 136 11.66 -24.60 17.58
CA CYS A 136 11.62 -25.30 18.87
C CYS A 136 10.65 -26.49 18.89
N ARG A 137 9.92 -26.76 17.80
CA ARG A 137 8.97 -27.88 17.70
C ARG A 137 9.27 -28.74 16.48
N SER A 138 8.89 -30.00 16.54
CA SER A 138 8.89 -30.89 15.37
C SER A 138 7.96 -30.33 14.29
N PRO A 139 8.31 -30.49 13.00
CA PRO A 139 7.49 -29.99 11.91
C PRO A 139 6.14 -30.71 11.92
N ASP A 140 5.07 -29.94 12.08
CA ASP A 140 3.71 -30.43 12.00
C ASP A 140 3.23 -30.26 10.54
N PRO A 141 3.04 -31.37 9.79
CA PRO A 141 2.67 -31.27 8.38
C PRO A 141 1.32 -30.59 8.18
N ALA A 142 0.37 -30.73 9.12
CA ALA A 142 -0.92 -30.06 9.04
C ALA A 142 -0.74 -28.54 9.16
N PHE A 143 0.08 -28.08 10.10
CA PHE A 143 0.39 -26.67 10.25
C PHE A 143 1.12 -26.10 9.02
N LEU A 144 2.09 -26.82 8.46
CA LEU A 144 2.79 -26.37 7.25
C LEU A 144 1.85 -26.26 6.04
N ASN A 145 0.92 -27.21 5.90
CA ASN A 145 -0.10 -27.14 4.87
C ASN A 145 -1.02 -25.92 5.07
N VAL A 146 -1.48 -25.68 6.31
CA VAL A 146 -2.27 -24.49 6.64
C VAL A 146 -1.50 -23.21 6.34
N CYS A 147 -0.21 -23.15 6.67
CA CYS A 147 0.61 -21.97 6.36
C CYS A 147 0.56 -21.64 4.87
N ILE A 148 0.75 -22.61 4.01
CA ILE A 148 0.83 -22.41 2.56
C ILE A 148 -0.53 -22.14 1.93
N GLU A 149 -1.54 -22.96 2.24
CA GLU A 149 -2.80 -22.97 1.51
C GLU A 149 -3.76 -21.88 1.99
N LEU A 150 -3.81 -21.65 3.30
CA LEU A 150 -4.85 -20.83 3.96
C LEU A 150 -4.26 -19.60 4.67
N GLY A 151 -3.05 -19.74 5.20
CA GLY A 151 -2.48 -18.82 6.17
C GLY A 151 -2.91 -19.16 7.60
N PRO A 152 -2.00 -19.13 8.59
CA PRO A 152 -2.34 -19.47 9.97
C PRO A 152 -3.20 -18.37 10.61
N LEU A 153 -4.13 -18.81 11.48
CA LEU A 153 -4.84 -17.94 12.40
C LEU A 153 -3.92 -17.57 13.56
N VAL A 154 -3.81 -16.28 13.85
CA VAL A 154 -2.98 -15.75 14.95
C VAL A 154 -3.86 -15.04 15.94
N THR A 155 -3.96 -15.58 17.15
CA THR A 155 -4.74 -15.02 18.24
C THR A 155 -3.88 -14.16 19.15
N PHE A 156 -4.18 -12.87 19.20
CA PHE A 156 -3.65 -11.95 20.20
C PHE A 156 -4.67 -11.83 21.33
N GLU A 157 -4.21 -11.99 22.57
CA GLU A 157 -5.05 -11.82 23.75
C GLU A 157 -4.53 -10.65 24.59
N THR A 158 -5.43 -9.76 24.97
CA THR A 158 -5.14 -8.63 25.86
C THR A 158 -5.97 -8.72 27.12
N LEU A 159 -5.41 -8.19 28.21
CA LEU A 159 -5.98 -8.23 29.55
C LEU A 159 -6.32 -6.81 30.05
N LEU A 160 -6.49 -5.87 29.12
CA LEU A 160 -6.64 -4.45 29.41
C LEU A 160 -8.02 -4.15 29.98
N SER A 161 -8.04 -3.18 30.89
CA SER A 161 -9.24 -2.74 31.62
C SER A 161 -10.24 -1.97 30.77
N LEU A 162 -9.77 -1.42 29.65
CA LEU A 162 -10.46 -0.41 28.82
C LEU A 162 -10.95 0.80 29.60
N HIS A 163 -10.12 1.28 30.53
CA HIS A 163 -10.42 2.47 31.29
C HIS A 163 -9.25 3.45 31.26
N GLY A 164 -9.53 4.74 31.10
CA GLY A 164 -8.51 5.78 31.05
C GLY A 164 -7.58 5.60 29.86
N GLU A 165 -6.28 5.48 30.12
CA GLU A 165 -5.24 5.38 29.09
C GLU A 165 -5.29 4.06 28.32
N ASP A 166 -5.77 2.97 28.94
CA ASP A 166 -5.89 1.63 28.34
C ASP A 166 -6.73 1.63 27.07
N VAL A 167 -7.73 2.53 26.97
CA VAL A 167 -8.59 2.66 25.80
C VAL A 167 -7.76 3.06 24.58
N SER A 168 -6.83 3.99 24.76
CA SER A 168 -5.98 4.47 23.67
C SER A 168 -4.97 3.41 23.23
N ILE A 169 -4.46 2.62 24.18
CA ILE A 169 -3.54 1.50 23.92
C ILE A 169 -4.27 0.40 23.15
N PHE A 170 -5.48 0.04 23.58
CA PHE A 170 -6.28 -0.98 22.92
C PHE A 170 -6.65 -0.59 21.49
N ASN A 171 -7.07 0.66 21.27
CA ASN A 171 -7.40 1.16 19.93
C ASN A 171 -6.18 1.13 18.98
N ASP A 172 -4.99 1.49 19.48
CA ASP A 172 -3.76 1.37 18.68
C ASP A 172 -3.46 -0.09 18.34
N MET A 173 -3.66 -1.01 19.30
CA MET A 173 -3.40 -2.44 19.12
C MET A 173 -4.37 -3.09 18.14
N ILE A 174 -5.68 -2.75 18.18
CA ILE A 174 -6.66 -3.27 17.20
C ILE A 174 -6.17 -2.99 15.77
N VAL A 175 -5.80 -1.73 15.50
CA VAL A 175 -5.34 -1.33 14.17
C VAL A 175 -4.00 -1.97 13.83
N ALA A 176 -3.07 -2.06 14.79
CA ALA A 176 -1.77 -2.68 14.58
C ALA A 176 -1.88 -4.18 14.24
N VAL A 177 -2.78 -4.90 14.91
CA VAL A 177 -3.03 -6.33 14.69
C VAL A 177 -3.73 -6.54 13.34
N GLU A 178 -4.73 -5.72 13.00
CA GLU A 178 -5.39 -5.77 11.70
C GLU A 178 -4.41 -5.52 10.54
N ASP A 179 -3.53 -4.52 10.69
CA ASP A 179 -2.49 -4.17 9.70
C ASP A 179 -1.53 -5.37 9.42
N LEU A 180 -1.41 -6.37 10.31
CA LEU A 180 -0.59 -7.56 10.08
C LEU A 180 -1.10 -8.46 8.96
N ARG A 181 -2.40 -8.36 8.61
CA ARG A 181 -2.99 -9.11 7.48
C ARG A 181 -2.33 -8.76 6.15
N ASN A 182 -1.78 -7.55 6.03
CA ASN A 182 -1.10 -7.06 4.83
C ASN A 182 0.39 -7.46 4.77
N VAL A 183 0.89 -8.23 5.75
CA VAL A 183 2.27 -8.71 5.78
C VAL A 183 2.38 -10.05 5.07
N GLU A 184 3.27 -10.11 4.09
CA GLU A 184 3.61 -11.35 3.39
C GLU A 184 4.85 -11.98 4.03
N PHE A 185 4.74 -13.23 4.46
CA PHE A 185 5.84 -14.00 5.02
C PHE A 185 6.42 -14.89 3.92
N THR A 186 7.73 -15.09 3.90
CA THR A 186 8.44 -15.97 2.96
C THR A 186 9.37 -16.87 3.75
N LEU A 187 9.19 -18.20 3.66
CA LEU A 187 10.08 -19.14 4.33
C LEU A 187 11.40 -19.26 3.55
N ILE A 188 12.52 -19.13 4.26
CA ILE A 188 13.87 -19.25 3.69
C ILE A 188 14.62 -20.37 4.40
N LEU A 189 15.19 -21.27 3.62
CA LEU A 189 16.07 -22.32 4.11
C LEU A 189 17.36 -21.74 4.70
N VAL A 190 17.68 -22.15 5.93
CA VAL A 190 18.96 -21.84 6.57
C VAL A 190 19.88 -23.05 6.47
N ASP A 191 20.77 -23.05 5.48
CA ASP A 191 21.71 -24.15 5.22
C ASP A 191 22.91 -24.10 6.19
N LYS A 192 23.15 -25.18 6.94
CA LYS A 192 24.27 -25.36 7.88
C LYS A 192 25.62 -25.58 7.17
N LYS A 193 25.89 -24.93 6.04
CA LYS A 193 27.20 -25.02 5.41
C LYS A 193 28.27 -24.39 6.32
N THR A 194 28.86 -25.26 7.14
CA THR A 194 30.19 -25.08 7.68
C THR A 194 31.08 -24.67 6.53
N LYS A 195 31.83 -23.57 6.70
CA LYS A 195 32.92 -23.24 5.79
C LYS A 195 33.90 -24.43 5.78
N LYS A 196 33.76 -25.37 4.84
CA LYS A 196 34.94 -25.99 4.26
C LYS A 196 35.51 -24.94 3.32
N LYS A 197 36.65 -24.37 3.72
CA LYS A 197 37.59 -23.79 2.76
C LYS A 197 38.01 -24.93 1.83
N ASP A 198 37.36 -25.04 0.68
CA ASP A 198 37.95 -25.76 -0.44
C ASP A 198 38.75 -24.73 -1.24
N GLU A 199 40.06 -24.79 -1.03
CA GLU A 199 41.06 -24.19 -1.90
C GLU A 199 41.00 -24.82 -3.29
N TYR A 200 41.07 -23.97 -4.32
CA TYR A 200 41.37 -24.28 -5.73
C TYR A 200 40.48 -25.29 -6.48
N SER A 201 39.63 -24.80 -7.38
CA SER A 201 39.88 -24.85 -8.85
C SER A 201 38.68 -24.31 -9.64
N SER A 202 39.02 -23.64 -10.73
CA SER A 202 38.16 -23.09 -11.77
C SER A 202 37.24 -24.14 -12.40
N ASP A 203 35.99 -23.76 -12.71
CA ASP A 203 35.50 -23.74 -14.09
C ASP A 203 34.09 -23.12 -14.19
N GLU A 204 33.93 -22.23 -15.16
CA GLU A 204 32.67 -21.65 -15.60
C GLU A 204 31.81 -22.72 -16.29
N SER A 205 30.61 -22.98 -15.78
CA SER A 205 29.39 -23.24 -16.57
C SER A 205 28.27 -23.90 -15.75
N SER A 206 27.41 -23.11 -15.11
CA SER A 206 25.96 -23.42 -14.90
C SER A 206 25.30 -22.36 -14.00
N LYS A 207 24.82 -21.28 -14.61
CA LYS A 207 23.93 -20.30 -13.94
C LYS A 207 22.51 -20.86 -13.86
N GLN A 208 22.21 -21.78 -12.94
CA GLN A 208 20.81 -22.09 -12.59
C GLN A 208 20.65 -22.38 -11.08
N ASN A 209 19.61 -21.76 -10.51
CA ASN A 209 19.06 -21.93 -9.15
C ASN A 209 19.72 -21.13 -8.02
N PHE A 210 19.57 -19.81 -8.07
CA PHE A 210 19.79 -18.95 -6.90
C PHE A 210 18.65 -19.14 -5.89
N ILE A 211 18.80 -20.10 -4.98
CA ILE A 211 18.12 -20.05 -3.68
C ILE A 211 18.78 -18.87 -2.92
N PRO A 212 18.01 -17.93 -2.33
CA PRO A 212 18.60 -16.87 -1.52
C PRO A 212 19.17 -17.48 -0.23
N ILE A 213 20.46 -17.80 -0.25
CA ILE A 213 21.21 -18.33 0.91
C ILE A 213 21.62 -17.17 1.80
N LEU A 214 21.21 -17.18 3.07
CA LEU A 214 21.65 -16.22 4.08
C LEU A 214 22.91 -16.72 4.78
N GLU A 215 23.87 -15.83 5.02
CA GLU A 215 25.07 -16.13 5.82
C GLU A 215 24.66 -16.40 7.28
N TYR A 216 25.07 -17.54 7.82
CA TYR A 216 24.79 -17.95 9.19
C TYR A 216 25.37 -16.92 10.18
N GLN A 217 24.52 -16.11 10.81
CA GLN A 217 24.85 -15.59 12.14
C GLN A 217 24.58 -16.70 13.16
N THR A 218 25.20 -16.63 14.34
CA THR A 218 25.00 -17.60 15.45
C THR A 218 23.53 -17.89 15.75
N PHE A 219 22.62 -16.99 15.35
CA PHE A 219 21.17 -17.15 15.42
C PHE A 219 20.50 -16.80 14.06
N PRO A 220 19.53 -17.60 13.58
CA PRO A 220 18.74 -17.27 12.38
C PRO A 220 17.84 -16.06 12.66
N LEU A 221 18.07 -14.94 11.96
CA LEU A 221 17.31 -13.71 12.16
C LEU A 221 16.32 -13.45 11.01
N PRO A 222 15.03 -13.16 11.31
CA PRO A 222 14.08 -12.69 10.30
C PRO A 222 14.56 -11.39 9.64
N ARG A 223 14.31 -11.24 8.34
CA ARG A 223 14.61 -10.00 7.60
C ARG A 223 13.33 -9.35 7.12
N VAL A 224 13.15 -8.08 7.47
CA VAL A 224 11.99 -7.27 7.10
C VAL A 224 12.36 -6.35 5.93
N SER A 225 11.49 -6.27 4.93
CA SER A 225 11.68 -5.42 3.75
C SER A 225 10.34 -4.88 3.23
N GLY A 226 10.37 -3.89 2.34
CA GLY A 226 9.18 -3.32 1.73
C GLY A 226 8.74 -1.99 2.37
N SER A 227 7.46 -1.67 2.20
CA SER A 227 6.86 -0.42 2.68
C SER A 227 5.75 -0.71 3.68
N ARG A 228 5.33 0.28 4.48
CA ARG A 228 4.27 0.11 5.48
C ARG A 228 2.99 -0.56 4.94
N SER A 229 2.60 -0.27 3.70
CA SER A 229 1.40 -0.83 3.07
C SER A 229 1.60 -2.21 2.42
N ALA A 230 2.85 -2.67 2.32
CA ALA A 230 3.23 -3.93 1.68
C ALA A 230 4.57 -4.38 2.26
N LEU A 231 4.53 -4.88 3.50
CA LEU A 231 5.68 -5.40 4.21
C LEU A 231 5.89 -6.86 3.84
N LYS A 232 7.15 -7.22 3.63
CA LYS A 232 7.57 -8.59 3.35
C LYS A 232 8.57 -9.05 4.41
N VAL A 233 8.30 -10.19 5.02
CA VAL A 233 9.17 -10.78 6.04
C VAL A 233 9.72 -12.10 5.55
N MET A 234 11.04 -12.14 5.43
CA MET A 234 11.79 -13.36 5.18
C MET A 234 12.05 -14.07 6.50
N LEU A 235 11.46 -15.25 6.66
CA LEU A 235 11.50 -16.04 7.88
C LEU A 235 12.46 -17.23 7.70
N PRO A 236 13.60 -17.24 8.39
CA PRO A 236 14.52 -18.37 8.33
C PRO A 236 13.91 -19.61 8.99
N VAL A 237 13.99 -20.75 8.31
CA VAL A 237 13.54 -22.05 8.83
C VAL A 237 14.64 -23.12 8.73
N PRO A 238 14.66 -24.10 9.65
CA PRO A 238 15.59 -25.23 9.58
C PRO A 238 15.32 -26.15 8.39
N ASP A 239 16.35 -26.92 8.00
CA ASP A 239 16.25 -27.92 6.92
C ASP A 239 15.07 -28.88 7.09
N PHE A 240 14.83 -29.39 8.30
CA PHE A 240 13.76 -30.35 8.56
C PHE A 240 12.34 -29.77 8.39
N VAL A 241 12.18 -28.44 8.53
CA VAL A 241 10.91 -27.78 8.24
C VAL A 241 10.76 -27.60 6.74
N TYR A 242 11.85 -27.21 6.09
CA TYR A 242 11.84 -26.93 4.66
C TYR A 242 11.62 -28.19 3.81
N THR A 243 12.19 -29.34 4.23
CA THR A 243 11.97 -30.63 3.55
C THR A 243 10.60 -31.22 3.80
N ALA A 244 9.90 -30.78 4.85
CA ALA A 244 8.54 -31.19 5.15
C ALA A 244 7.46 -30.38 4.38
N LEU A 245 7.86 -29.33 3.66
CA LEU A 245 6.95 -28.56 2.81
C LEU A 245 6.53 -29.39 1.58
N PRO A 246 5.26 -29.31 1.14
CA PRO A 246 4.80 -29.94 -0.09
C PRO A 246 5.66 -29.53 -1.31
N LEU A 247 6.09 -30.52 -2.11
CA LEU A 247 7.01 -30.33 -3.25
C LEU A 247 6.49 -29.33 -4.29
N GLU A 248 5.17 -29.23 -4.46
CA GLU A 248 4.51 -28.30 -5.38
C GLU A 248 4.65 -26.84 -4.96
N THR A 249 4.93 -26.59 -3.67
CA THR A 249 4.97 -25.25 -3.07
C THR A 249 6.37 -24.65 -3.02
N ILE A 250 7.42 -25.44 -3.24
CA ILE A 250 8.82 -24.98 -3.10
C ILE A 250 9.13 -23.70 -3.90
N LYS A 251 8.37 -23.42 -4.97
CA LYS A 251 8.50 -22.19 -5.77
C LYS A 251 7.90 -20.95 -5.11
N ASN A 252 6.82 -21.09 -4.34
CA ASN A 252 6.06 -20.01 -3.72
C ASN A 252 5.89 -20.28 -2.21
N ASN A 253 7.00 -20.29 -1.45
CA ASN A 253 7.00 -20.47 0.00
C ASN A 253 6.51 -19.21 0.75
N THR A 254 5.47 -18.55 0.23
CA THR A 254 4.90 -17.34 0.81
C THR A 254 3.55 -17.60 1.42
N PHE A 255 3.24 -16.90 2.51
CA PHE A 255 1.94 -16.95 3.15
C PHE A 255 1.59 -15.62 3.81
N SER A 256 0.30 -15.39 3.99
CA SER A 256 -0.24 -14.31 4.82
C SER A 256 -0.86 -14.91 6.07
N ILE A 257 -1.16 -14.07 7.06
CA ILE A 257 -1.81 -14.54 8.29
C ILE A 257 -3.21 -13.95 8.43
N THR A 258 -4.04 -14.61 9.22
CA THR A 258 -5.30 -14.04 9.69
C THR A 258 -5.13 -13.69 11.16
N PRO A 259 -4.87 -12.42 11.50
CA PRO A 259 -4.75 -12.00 12.88
C PRO A 259 -6.14 -11.72 13.48
N VAL A 260 -6.34 -12.12 14.73
CA VAL A 260 -7.52 -11.78 15.54
C VAL A 260 -7.08 -11.29 16.91
N LEU A 261 -7.81 -10.32 17.47
CA LEU A 261 -7.52 -9.73 18.78
C LEU A 261 -8.71 -9.88 19.72
N PHE A 262 -8.51 -10.57 20.83
CA PHE A 262 -9.50 -10.70 21.90
C PHE A 262 -9.04 -9.94 23.14
N ASN A 263 -9.91 -9.13 23.73
CA ASN A 263 -9.67 -8.57 25.06
C ASN A 263 -10.56 -9.26 26.08
N VAL A 264 -9.94 -9.72 27.17
CA VAL A 264 -10.67 -10.32 28.30
C VAL A 264 -10.96 -9.25 29.35
N GLY A 265 -9.95 -8.47 29.73
CA GLY A 265 -10.04 -7.48 30.82
C GLY A 265 -10.16 -8.15 32.19
N ILE A 266 -9.11 -8.10 33.01
CA ILE A 266 -9.05 -8.90 34.26
C ILE A 266 -9.30 -8.09 35.53
N ASN A 267 -9.20 -6.75 35.50
CA ASN A 267 -9.27 -5.96 36.72
C ASN A 267 -10.69 -5.56 37.16
N GLU A 268 -10.77 -4.92 38.32
CA GLU A 268 -12.02 -4.42 38.90
C GLU A 268 -12.71 -3.38 38.00
N LYS A 269 -11.94 -2.57 37.26
CA LYS A 269 -12.49 -1.58 36.33
C LYS A 269 -13.16 -2.25 35.13
N ALA A 270 -12.57 -3.31 34.58
CA ALA A 270 -13.20 -4.13 33.54
C ALA A 270 -14.49 -4.78 34.05
N SER A 271 -14.46 -5.31 35.29
CA SER A 271 -15.62 -5.92 35.93
C SER A 271 -16.76 -4.91 36.13
N LEU A 272 -16.44 -3.70 36.59
CA LEU A 272 -17.42 -2.60 36.73
C LEU A 272 -17.94 -2.15 35.35
N ALA A 273 -17.07 -2.01 34.35
CA ALA A 273 -17.49 -1.64 33.00
C ALA A 273 -18.46 -2.66 32.40
N GLY A 274 -18.25 -3.95 32.66
CA GLY A 274 -19.20 -5.01 32.29
C GLY A 274 -20.55 -4.87 33.02
N GLN A 275 -20.54 -4.62 34.33
CA GLN A 275 -21.77 -4.40 35.10
C GLN A 275 -22.57 -3.17 34.65
N PHE A 276 -21.89 -2.11 34.22
CA PHE A 276 -22.52 -0.88 33.72
C PHE A 276 -22.77 -0.88 32.20
N GLY A 277 -22.44 -1.96 31.47
CA GLY A 277 -22.60 -2.04 30.01
C GLY A 277 -21.73 -1.07 29.21
N LEU A 278 -20.60 -0.62 29.79
CA LEU A 278 -19.67 0.34 29.19
C LEU A 278 -18.55 -0.33 28.38
N ASN A 279 -18.56 -1.66 28.29
CA ASN A 279 -17.62 -2.48 27.55
C ASN A 279 -18.00 -2.68 26.05
N GLY A 280 -19.01 -1.97 25.54
CA GLY A 280 -19.51 -2.13 24.17
C GLY A 280 -18.44 -2.16 23.06
N PRO A 281 -17.42 -1.28 23.05
CA PRO A 281 -16.34 -1.34 22.06
C PRO A 281 -15.51 -2.64 22.14
N GLN A 282 -15.29 -3.15 23.36
CA GLN A 282 -14.62 -4.45 23.58
C GLN A 282 -15.43 -5.59 22.98
N GLU A 283 -16.71 -5.64 23.35
CA GLU A 283 -17.62 -6.71 22.95
C GLU A 283 -17.78 -6.72 21.44
N LYS A 284 -17.96 -5.55 20.83
CA LYS A 284 -18.01 -5.41 19.38
C LYS A 284 -16.75 -5.96 18.72
N ASN A 285 -15.56 -5.54 19.17
CA ASN A 285 -14.30 -6.06 18.62
C ASN A 285 -14.22 -7.59 18.78
N ASN A 286 -14.50 -8.13 19.96
CA ASN A 286 -14.45 -9.57 20.19
C ASN A 286 -15.47 -10.34 19.33
N LEU A 287 -16.69 -9.80 19.16
CA LEU A 287 -17.71 -10.39 18.29
C LEU A 287 -17.32 -10.34 16.81
N ASP A 288 -16.71 -9.24 16.36
CA ASP A 288 -16.20 -9.12 15.00
C ASP A 288 -15.05 -10.12 14.76
N ASN A 289 -14.15 -10.30 15.73
CA ASN A 289 -13.08 -11.29 15.67
C ASN A 289 -13.57 -12.75 15.77
N LEU A 290 -14.70 -13.00 16.45
CA LEU A 290 -15.31 -14.32 16.53
C LEU A 290 -15.95 -14.77 15.20
N ARG A 291 -16.29 -13.83 14.31
CA ARG A 291 -16.91 -14.11 13.01
C ARG A 291 -15.92 -14.51 11.92
N TYR A 292 -14.62 -14.32 12.16
CA TYR A 292 -13.55 -14.79 11.29
C TYR A 292 -13.33 -16.30 11.50
#